data_AF-A0AAV0MYD5-F1
#
_entry.id   AF-A0AAV0MYD5-F1
#
_cell.length_a   1.000
_cell.length_b   1.000
_cell.length_c   1.000
_cell.angle_alpha   90.00
_cell.angle_beta   90.00
_cell.angle_gamma   90.00
#
_symmetry.space_group_name_H-M   'P 1'
#
loop_
_entity.id
_entity.type
_entity.pdbx_description
1 polymer ?
#
loop_
_entity_poly.entity_id
_entity_poly.type
_entity_poly.pdbx_seq_one_letter_code
_entity_poly.pdbx_strand_id
1 'polypeptide(L)'
;MYFLLSILIVKRAKIKLRTHPSVFFSPNSIRFGCHFDSTSSISRRHGSSSSITEQSRRREAEAMAGLLAWAADVVGGHGSVHGDEADDIPILFTEEQQSYVRELDRKSASLTRAIQDLRQRLPPADISQRLPHLLAHSLASNAALTMQLNAHSATKEQTQLREVTLQEENAAYERAISNCESKIQEKVQETDLLQRKLKEIDDVEINLREQMENVEAAKVSESAKSSDLVVLRKEVREGSDAEAAKVSVLEKLEAKKKELSSMEEIVQELERKWAHTQEKALKQPTPAQREKILDKQLHSLIEQLAAKQVHTSCHFNWPGKLLPNNNALME
;
A
#
# COMPACT_ATOMS: atom_id res chain seq x y z
N MET A 1 -42.92 4.16 29.39
CA MET A 1 -42.14 5.21 28.68
C MET A 1 -40.68 4.81 28.37
N TYR A 2 -40.00 4.01 29.20
CA TYR A 2 -38.60 3.59 28.96
C TYR A 2 -38.39 2.58 27.81
N PHE A 3 -39.41 1.78 27.46
CA PHE A 3 -39.32 0.81 26.37
C PHE A 3 -39.30 1.46 24.98
N LEU A 4 -40.05 2.53 24.78
CA LEU A 4 -40.09 3.25 23.50
C LEU A 4 -38.81 4.05 23.24
N LEU A 5 -38.17 4.57 24.30
CA LEU A 5 -36.88 5.26 24.20
C LEU A 5 -35.76 4.29 23.76
N SER A 6 -35.81 3.05 24.24
CA SER A 6 -34.81 2.01 23.91
C SER A 6 -34.90 1.58 22.45
N ILE A 7 -36.12 1.45 21.90
CA ILE A 7 -36.35 1.13 20.49
C ILE A 7 -35.91 2.30 19.58
N LEU A 8 -36.10 3.55 20.01
CA LEU A 8 -35.68 4.73 19.26
C LEU A 8 -34.15 4.86 19.20
N ILE A 9 -33.43 4.52 20.27
CA ILE A 9 -31.97 4.56 20.33
C ILE A 9 -31.35 3.49 19.42
N VAL A 10 -31.91 2.28 19.40
CA VAL A 10 -31.43 1.19 18.52
C VAL A 10 -31.71 1.50 17.04
N LYS A 11 -32.88 2.08 16.70
CA LYS A 11 -33.17 2.52 15.33
C LYS A 11 -32.28 3.68 14.87
N ARG A 12 -31.93 4.62 15.76
CA ARG A 12 -31.06 5.75 15.43
C ARG A 12 -29.58 5.34 15.24
N ALA A 13 -29.12 4.31 15.94
CA ALA A 13 -27.81 3.71 15.75
C ALA A 13 -27.70 2.94 14.41
N LYS A 14 -28.79 2.27 13.99
CA LYS A 14 -28.81 1.48 12.75
C LYS A 14 -28.84 2.32 11.47
N ILE A 15 -29.32 3.56 11.55
CA ILE A 15 -29.33 4.51 10.42
C ILE A 15 -27.97 5.21 10.22
N LYS A 16 -27.16 5.34 11.28
CA LYS A 16 -25.89 6.07 11.23
C LYS A 16 -24.69 5.25 10.74
N LEU A 17 -24.87 3.93 10.55
CA LEU A 17 -23.85 3.02 10.01
C LEU A 17 -23.93 2.81 8.48
N ARG A 18 -24.82 3.54 7.77
CA ARG A 18 -25.02 3.33 6.32
C ARG A 18 -24.55 4.48 5.42
N THR A 19 -23.82 5.46 5.96
CA THR A 19 -23.40 6.63 5.19
C THR A 19 -22.00 7.07 5.59
N HIS A 20 -20.97 6.51 4.96
CA HIS A 20 -19.77 7.27 4.57
C HIS A 20 -19.14 6.66 3.31
N PRO A 21 -18.77 7.50 2.33
CA PRO A 21 -18.22 7.06 1.05
C PRO A 21 -16.72 6.74 1.14
N SER A 22 -16.32 5.79 0.32
CA SER A 22 -14.94 5.39 0.02
C SER A 22 -14.07 6.58 -0.40
N VAL A 23 -13.02 6.87 0.37
CA VAL A 23 -11.94 7.79 -0.03
C VAL A 23 -10.79 6.95 -0.57
N PHE A 24 -10.58 7.05 -1.88
CA PHE A 24 -9.38 6.60 -2.58
C PHE A 24 -8.17 7.40 -2.09
N PHE A 25 -7.14 6.72 -1.58
CA PHE A 25 -5.79 7.27 -1.45
C PHE A 25 -4.83 6.35 -2.22
N SER A 26 -4.16 6.93 -3.22
CA SER A 26 -3.09 6.30 -3.99
C SER A 26 -1.74 6.81 -3.44
N PRO A 27 -0.76 5.94 -3.15
CA PRO A 27 0.53 6.36 -2.58
C PRO A 27 1.56 6.78 -3.66
N ASN A 28 2.22 7.90 -3.39
CA ASN A 28 3.42 8.37 -4.08
C ASN A 28 4.58 7.38 -3.92
N SER A 29 5.25 7.08 -5.03
CA SER A 29 6.47 6.27 -5.08
C SER A 29 7.69 7.16 -4.87
N ILE A 30 8.45 6.92 -3.80
CA ILE A 30 9.82 7.44 -3.61
C ILE A 30 10.75 6.24 -3.63
N ARG A 31 11.63 6.20 -4.63
CA ARG A 31 12.66 5.19 -4.83
C ARG A 31 14.00 5.78 -4.41
N PHE A 32 14.62 5.24 -3.36
CA PHE A 32 16.05 5.42 -3.09
C PHE A 32 16.69 4.04 -2.94
N GLY A 33 17.85 3.89 -3.58
CA GLY A 33 18.73 2.76 -3.36
C GLY A 33 19.39 2.30 -4.65
N CYS A 34 20.64 2.71 -4.86
CA CYS A 34 21.74 1.84 -5.31
C CYS A 34 23.07 2.53 -4.98
N HIS A 35 23.77 1.95 -4.01
CA HIS A 35 25.22 2.04 -3.83
C HIS A 35 25.91 1.53 -5.11
N PHE A 36 26.96 2.22 -5.55
CA PHE A 36 28.00 1.60 -6.36
C PHE A 36 29.35 2.20 -5.96
N ASP A 37 30.09 1.46 -5.14
CA ASP A 37 31.53 1.64 -4.97
C ASP A 37 32.24 1.03 -6.18
N SER A 38 33.11 1.80 -6.81
CA SER A 38 34.26 1.26 -7.56
C SER A 38 35.31 2.34 -7.67
N THR A 39 36.27 2.24 -6.75
CA THR A 39 37.61 2.80 -6.88
C THR A 39 38.34 2.07 -8.00
N SER A 40 38.81 2.80 -9.02
CA SER A 40 39.90 2.33 -9.86
C SER A 40 40.76 3.50 -10.30
N SER A 41 41.89 3.63 -9.62
CA SER A 41 43.00 4.48 -9.99
C SER A 41 43.66 3.93 -11.27
N ILE A 42 43.72 4.72 -12.34
CA ILE A 42 44.63 4.46 -13.46
C ILE A 42 45.48 5.72 -13.66
N SER A 43 46.76 5.56 -13.38
CA SER A 43 47.82 6.55 -13.57
C SER A 43 48.66 6.16 -14.79
N ARG A 44 48.95 7.16 -15.63
CA ARG A 44 50.05 7.28 -16.59
C ARG A 44 50.19 6.24 -17.71
N ARG A 45 50.09 6.71 -18.95
CA ARG A 45 51.21 6.97 -19.90
C ARG A 45 50.61 7.16 -21.30
N HIS A 46 50.92 8.28 -21.96
CA HIS A 46 51.17 8.42 -23.42
C HIS A 46 51.10 9.90 -23.82
N GLY A 47 52.16 10.64 -23.52
CA GLY A 47 52.50 11.86 -24.26
C GLY A 47 53.78 11.57 -25.01
N SER A 48 53.69 11.23 -26.31
CA SER A 48 54.83 11.14 -27.25
C SER A 48 54.42 10.90 -28.72
N SER A 49 53.17 10.55 -29.03
CA SER A 49 52.77 10.27 -30.43
C SER A 49 52.31 11.48 -31.24
N SER A 50 52.02 12.62 -30.60
CA SER A 50 51.49 13.82 -31.27
C SER A 50 52.56 14.58 -32.06
N SER A 51 53.80 14.65 -31.57
CA SER A 51 54.87 15.44 -32.22
C SER A 51 55.39 14.81 -33.51
N ILE A 52 55.41 13.47 -33.61
CA ILE A 52 55.92 12.75 -34.79
C ILE A 52 54.98 12.94 -35.99
N THR A 53 53.66 12.99 -35.76
CA THR A 53 52.69 13.19 -36.85
C THR A 53 52.64 14.64 -37.34
N GLU A 54 52.89 15.62 -36.45
CA GLU A 54 53.00 17.04 -36.83
C GLU A 54 54.26 17.32 -37.66
N GLN A 55 55.38 16.67 -37.33
CA GLN A 55 56.64 16.80 -38.08
C GLN A 55 56.57 16.16 -39.46
N SER A 56 55.91 14.99 -39.60
CA SER A 56 55.65 14.40 -40.92
C SER A 56 54.70 15.27 -41.75
N ARG A 57 53.63 15.83 -41.18
CA ARG A 57 52.74 16.76 -41.90
C ARG A 57 53.47 18.02 -42.38
N ARG A 58 54.42 18.55 -41.62
CA ARG A 58 55.24 19.71 -42.04
C ARG A 58 56.19 19.36 -43.19
N ARG A 59 56.85 18.20 -43.15
CA ARG A 59 57.74 17.76 -44.24
C ARG A 59 56.98 17.45 -45.51
N GLU A 60 55.78 16.88 -45.42
CA GLU A 60 54.90 16.68 -46.57
C GLU A 60 54.39 18.01 -47.14
N ALA A 61 54.07 18.98 -46.28
CA ALA A 61 53.68 20.33 -46.72
C ALA A 61 54.85 21.09 -47.38
N GLU A 62 56.08 20.98 -46.86
CA GLU A 62 57.29 21.54 -47.49
C GLU A 62 57.64 20.84 -48.80
N ALA A 63 57.51 19.51 -48.86
CA ALA A 63 57.70 18.75 -50.10
C ALA A 63 56.66 19.12 -51.16
N MET A 64 55.39 19.29 -50.77
CA MET A 64 54.33 19.75 -51.68
C MET A 64 54.53 21.22 -52.08
N ALA A 65 54.98 22.09 -51.18
CA ALA A 65 55.30 23.49 -51.52
C ALA A 65 56.49 23.58 -52.49
N GLY A 66 57.51 22.74 -52.33
CA GLY A 66 58.64 22.63 -53.26
C GLY A 66 58.22 22.10 -54.64
N LEU A 67 57.34 21.09 -54.69
CA LEU A 67 56.75 20.59 -55.95
C LEU A 67 55.87 21.64 -56.64
N LEU A 68 55.06 22.39 -55.89
CA LEU A 68 54.21 23.46 -56.41
C LEU A 68 55.04 24.68 -56.88
N ALA A 69 56.13 25.02 -56.17
CA ALA A 69 57.07 26.06 -56.60
C ALA A 69 57.82 25.66 -57.87
N TRP A 70 58.21 24.39 -58.00
CA TRP A 70 58.83 23.87 -59.22
C TRP A 70 57.84 23.83 -60.39
N ALA A 71 56.58 23.45 -60.15
CA ALA A 71 55.53 23.53 -61.15
C ALA A 71 55.25 24.97 -61.60
N ALA A 72 55.32 25.96 -60.69
CA ALA A 72 55.19 27.37 -61.04
C ALA A 72 56.36 27.88 -61.91
N ASP A 73 57.58 27.37 -61.71
CA ASP A 73 58.75 27.75 -62.52
C ASP A 73 58.72 27.10 -63.93
N VAL A 74 58.34 25.82 -64.00
CA VAL A 74 58.29 25.07 -65.29
C VAL A 74 57.07 25.45 -66.14
N VAL A 75 56.00 25.95 -65.54
CA VAL A 75 54.76 26.33 -66.26
C VAL A 75 54.56 27.85 -66.33
N GLY A 76 55.26 28.65 -65.51
CA GLY A 76 55.16 30.11 -65.47
C GLY A 76 56.18 30.88 -66.33
N GLY A 77 57.13 30.19 -66.96
CA GLY A 77 58.19 30.79 -67.79
C GLY A 77 57.76 31.38 -69.14
N HIS A 78 56.48 31.62 -69.38
CA HIS A 78 56.00 32.33 -70.57
C HIS A 78 54.94 33.37 -70.20
N GLY A 79 55.40 34.58 -69.92
CA GLY A 79 54.52 35.73 -69.75
C GLY A 79 55.32 37.01 -69.55
N SER A 80 55.70 37.67 -70.65
CA SER A 80 55.59 39.13 -70.80
C SER A 80 56.32 39.61 -72.06
N VAL A 81 55.62 39.64 -73.20
CA VAL A 81 55.79 40.72 -74.18
C VAL A 81 54.41 41.27 -74.51
N HIS A 82 54.31 42.58 -74.26
CA HIS A 82 53.27 43.55 -74.58
C HIS A 82 52.30 43.27 -75.73
N GLY A 83 51.06 43.75 -75.54
CA GLY A 83 50.22 44.26 -76.63
C GLY A 83 48.75 43.93 -76.45
N ASP A 84 47.93 44.96 -76.26
CA ASP A 84 46.48 44.92 -76.44
C ASP A 84 46.10 44.24 -77.76
N GLU A 85 45.29 43.19 -77.70
CA GLU A 85 44.14 42.91 -78.56
C GLU A 85 43.54 41.58 -78.11
N ALA A 86 42.22 41.51 -78.06
CA ALA A 86 41.48 40.27 -77.90
C ALA A 86 41.67 39.42 -79.15
N ASP A 87 42.84 38.80 -79.27
CA ASP A 87 43.06 37.72 -80.21
C ASP A 87 42.45 36.47 -79.56
N ASP A 88 41.18 36.21 -79.88
CA ASP A 88 40.69 34.84 -80.03
C ASP A 88 41.59 34.16 -81.08
N ILE A 89 42.81 33.77 -80.69
CA ILE A 89 43.65 32.88 -81.47
C ILE A 89 42.79 31.64 -81.62
N PRO A 90 42.28 31.32 -82.82
CA PRO A 90 41.51 30.11 -82.98
C PRO A 90 42.54 29.01 -82.72
N ILE A 91 42.38 28.31 -81.61
CA ILE A 91 43.13 27.08 -81.36
C ILE A 91 42.67 26.13 -82.46
N LEU A 92 43.30 26.22 -83.62
CA LEU A 92 43.10 25.34 -84.77
C LEU A 92 43.75 24.04 -84.38
N PHE A 93 43.04 23.29 -83.54
CA PHE A 93 43.33 21.90 -83.29
C PHE A 93 43.48 21.21 -84.64
N THR A 94 44.59 20.49 -84.81
CA THR A 94 44.70 19.53 -85.90
C THR A 94 43.54 18.54 -85.82
N GLU A 95 43.13 17.95 -86.95
CA GLU A 95 41.96 17.05 -86.98
C GLU A 95 42.07 15.89 -85.97
N GLU A 96 43.30 15.41 -85.73
CA GLU A 96 43.63 14.42 -84.70
C GLU A 96 43.41 14.96 -83.27
N GLN A 97 43.87 16.18 -82.97
CA GLN A 97 43.65 16.81 -81.65
C GLN A 97 42.16 17.10 -81.40
N GLN A 98 41.44 17.54 -82.44
CA GLN A 98 39.98 17.73 -82.39
C GLN A 98 39.23 16.41 -82.15
N SER A 99 39.70 15.31 -82.74
CA SER A 99 39.16 13.97 -82.46
C SER A 99 39.43 13.55 -81.01
N TYR A 100 40.67 13.77 -80.54
CA TYR A 100 41.06 13.43 -79.18
C TYR A 100 40.28 14.20 -78.10
N VAL A 101 40.06 15.51 -78.30
CA VAL A 101 39.24 16.32 -77.39
C VAL A 101 37.80 15.81 -77.35
N ARG A 102 37.20 15.49 -78.51
CA ARG A 102 35.85 14.90 -78.57
C ARG A 102 35.78 13.53 -77.87
N GLU A 103 36.81 12.70 -77.99
CA GLU A 103 36.89 11.46 -77.23
C GLU A 103 37.01 11.69 -75.73
N LEU A 104 37.80 12.68 -75.32
CA LEU A 104 37.98 13.04 -73.92
C LEU A 104 36.68 13.56 -73.32
N ASP A 105 35.93 14.39 -74.04
CA ASP A 105 34.60 14.87 -73.65
C ASP A 105 33.59 13.73 -73.56
N ARG A 106 33.66 12.76 -74.48
CA ARG A 106 32.82 11.55 -74.40
C ARG A 106 33.17 10.71 -73.18
N LYS A 107 34.46 10.54 -72.87
CA LYS A 107 34.95 9.81 -71.70
C LYS A 107 34.60 10.54 -70.40
N SER A 108 34.74 11.86 -70.34
CA SER A 108 34.41 12.68 -69.18
C SER A 108 32.90 12.69 -68.93
N ALA A 109 32.08 12.80 -69.98
CA ALA A 109 30.62 12.68 -69.87
C ALA A 109 30.19 11.28 -69.42
N SER A 110 30.83 10.23 -69.94
CA SER A 110 30.60 8.85 -69.52
C SER A 110 30.96 8.64 -68.04
N LEU A 111 32.12 9.14 -67.61
CA LEU A 111 32.58 9.06 -66.22
C LEU A 111 31.66 9.85 -65.29
N THR A 112 31.26 11.06 -65.68
CA THR A 112 30.33 11.90 -64.89
C THR A 112 28.99 11.19 -64.72
N ARG A 113 28.46 10.57 -65.79
CA ARG A 113 27.24 9.79 -65.74
C ARG A 113 27.39 8.56 -64.83
N ALA A 114 28.52 7.86 -64.89
CA ALA A 114 28.82 6.72 -64.03
C ALA A 114 28.96 7.12 -62.55
N ILE A 115 29.63 8.24 -62.25
CA ILE A 115 29.75 8.78 -60.89
C ILE A 115 28.37 9.18 -60.35
N GLN A 116 27.53 9.79 -61.19
CA GLN A 116 26.18 10.19 -60.78
C GLN A 116 25.28 8.97 -60.51
N ASP A 117 25.38 7.92 -61.32
CA ASP A 117 24.69 6.64 -61.09
C ASP A 117 25.19 5.97 -59.79
N LEU A 118 26.51 5.93 -59.55
CA LEU A 118 27.06 5.40 -58.30
C LEU A 118 26.59 6.19 -57.07
N ARG A 119 26.51 7.53 -57.16
CA ARG A 119 25.99 8.38 -56.09
C ARG A 119 24.51 8.16 -55.81
N GLN A 120 23.72 7.78 -56.82
CA GLN A 120 22.30 7.42 -56.64
C GLN A 120 22.14 6.01 -56.02
N ARG A 121 23.11 5.11 -56.21
CA ARG A 121 23.14 3.78 -55.59
C ARG A 121 23.65 3.79 -54.16
N LEU A 122 24.39 4.82 -53.77
CA LEU A 122 24.79 5.04 -52.38
C LEU A 122 23.57 5.54 -51.58
N PRO A 123 23.23 4.92 -50.45
CA PRO A 123 22.17 5.43 -49.59
C PRO A 123 22.48 6.88 -49.17
N PRO A 124 21.47 7.77 -49.10
CA PRO A 124 21.68 9.16 -48.70
C PRO A 124 22.35 9.25 -47.31
N ALA A 125 23.23 10.24 -47.12
CA ALA A 125 24.03 10.44 -45.91
C ALA A 125 23.19 10.57 -44.61
N ASP A 126 21.90 10.85 -44.75
CA ASP A 126 20.93 10.95 -43.65
C ASP A 126 20.70 9.61 -42.92
N ILE A 127 20.95 8.47 -43.57
CA ILE A 127 20.77 7.14 -42.93
C ILE A 127 21.84 6.90 -41.87
N SER A 128 23.09 7.27 -42.15
CA SER A 128 24.18 7.24 -41.17
C SER A 128 23.93 8.17 -39.98
N GLN A 129 23.27 9.31 -40.19
CA GLN A 129 22.89 10.24 -39.13
C GLN A 129 21.68 9.78 -38.32
N ARG A 130 20.77 9.01 -38.93
CA ARG A 130 19.59 8.44 -38.27
C ARG A 130 19.89 7.16 -37.49
N LEU A 131 20.98 6.45 -37.79
CA LEU A 131 21.35 5.19 -37.12
C LEU A 131 21.45 5.31 -35.59
N PRO A 132 22.12 6.35 -35.01
CA PRO A 132 22.17 6.54 -33.57
C PRO A 132 20.78 6.82 -32.96
N HIS A 133 19.95 7.59 -33.65
CA HIS A 133 18.58 7.88 -33.19
C HIS A 133 17.66 6.66 -33.27
N LEU A 134 17.80 5.82 -34.29
CA LEU A 134 17.08 4.55 -34.40
C LEU A 134 17.49 3.58 -33.29
N LEU A 135 18.78 3.50 -32.97
CA LEU A 135 19.26 2.70 -31.85
C LEU A 135 18.72 3.23 -30.51
N ALA A 136 18.76 4.55 -30.30
CA ALA A 136 18.20 5.16 -29.10
C ALA A 136 16.69 4.90 -28.97
N HIS A 137 15.93 4.99 -30.05
CA HIS A 137 14.50 4.64 -30.05
C HIS A 137 14.27 3.15 -29.79
N SER A 138 15.07 2.25 -30.36
CA SER A 138 14.97 0.81 -30.10
C SER A 138 15.26 0.48 -28.63
N LEU A 139 16.31 1.07 -28.05
CA LEU A 139 16.65 0.91 -26.64
C LEU A 139 15.56 1.50 -25.72
N ALA A 140 15.07 2.70 -26.04
CA ALA A 140 13.99 3.34 -25.28
C ALA A 140 12.69 2.52 -25.35
N SER A 141 12.34 2.00 -26.54
CA SER A 141 11.17 1.15 -26.74
C SER A 141 11.30 -0.17 -25.96
N ASN A 142 12.46 -0.80 -25.99
CA ASN A 142 12.74 -2.02 -25.23
C ASN A 142 12.67 -1.77 -23.71
N ALA A 143 13.26 -0.66 -23.25
CA ALA A 143 13.16 -0.25 -21.84
C ALA A 143 11.71 0.00 -21.42
N ALA A 144 10.91 0.69 -22.25
CA ALA A 144 9.50 0.93 -22.00
C ALA A 144 8.69 -0.38 -21.92
N LEU A 145 8.94 -1.33 -22.83
CA LEU A 145 8.26 -2.63 -22.84
C LEU A 145 8.64 -3.46 -21.61
N THR A 146 9.90 -3.45 -21.21
CA THR A 146 10.36 -4.09 -19.96
C THR A 146 9.68 -3.47 -18.74
N MET A 147 9.58 -2.13 -18.69
CA MET A 147 8.87 -1.44 -17.62
C MET A 147 7.38 -1.82 -17.58
N GLN A 148 6.73 -1.93 -18.74
CA GLN A 148 5.33 -2.34 -18.83
C GLN A 148 5.13 -3.78 -18.33
N LEU A 149 6.02 -4.69 -18.69
CA LEU A 149 5.99 -6.09 -18.23
C LEU A 149 6.17 -6.17 -16.71
N ASN A 150 7.11 -5.40 -16.16
CA ASN A 150 7.33 -5.31 -14.71
C ASN A 150 6.12 -4.72 -13.99
N ALA A 151 5.51 -3.65 -14.52
CA ALA A 151 4.31 -3.04 -13.95
C ALA A 151 3.11 -4.00 -13.96
N HIS A 152 2.94 -4.75 -15.05
CA HIS A 152 1.89 -5.76 -15.16
C HIS A 152 2.12 -6.91 -14.18
N SER A 153 3.37 -7.38 -14.05
CA SER A 153 3.73 -8.44 -13.11
C SER A 153 3.52 -7.99 -11.66
N ALA A 154 3.94 -6.78 -11.29
CA ALA A 154 3.70 -6.21 -9.97
C ALA A 154 2.20 -6.06 -9.66
N THR A 155 1.38 -5.63 -10.63
CA THR A 155 -0.07 -5.54 -10.46
C THR A 155 -0.71 -6.92 -10.25
N LYS A 156 -0.22 -7.93 -10.97
CA LYS A 156 -0.67 -9.32 -10.81
C LYS A 156 -0.33 -9.84 -9.41
N GLU A 157 0.90 -9.64 -8.94
CA GLU A 157 1.32 -10.03 -7.59
C GLU A 157 0.51 -9.31 -6.51
N GLN A 158 0.30 -8.00 -6.65
CA GLN A 158 -0.53 -7.23 -5.72
C GLN A 158 -1.97 -7.75 -5.66
N THR A 159 -2.54 -8.11 -6.82
CA THR A 159 -3.89 -8.67 -6.89
C THR A 159 -3.96 -10.04 -6.23
N GLN A 160 -2.96 -10.90 -6.46
CA GLN A 160 -2.87 -12.22 -5.83
C GLN A 160 -2.73 -12.12 -4.31
N LEU A 161 -1.89 -11.21 -3.81
CA LEU A 161 -1.76 -10.97 -2.38
C LEU A 161 -3.09 -10.53 -1.77
N ARG A 162 -3.80 -9.62 -2.43
CA ARG A 162 -5.13 -9.17 -1.97
C ARG A 162 -6.15 -10.30 -1.98
N GLU A 163 -6.13 -11.15 -3.00
CA GLU A 163 -7.00 -12.32 -3.08
C GLU A 163 -6.74 -13.28 -1.91
N VAL A 164 -5.48 -13.60 -1.63
CA VAL A 164 -5.10 -14.46 -0.51
C VAL A 164 -5.52 -13.85 0.83
N THR A 165 -5.24 -12.56 1.06
CA THR A 165 -5.66 -11.89 2.30
C THR A 165 -7.18 -11.93 2.49
N LEU A 166 -7.95 -11.67 1.42
CA LEU A 166 -9.42 -11.76 1.49
C LEU A 166 -9.91 -13.19 1.75
N GLN A 167 -9.25 -14.21 1.18
CA GLN A 167 -9.57 -15.61 1.47
C GLN A 167 -9.30 -15.96 2.94
N GLU A 168 -8.18 -15.52 3.50
CA GLU A 168 -7.85 -15.72 4.91
C GLU A 168 -8.83 -15.00 5.86
N GLU A 169 -9.20 -13.76 5.54
CA GLU A 169 -10.21 -13.00 6.28
C GLU A 169 -11.58 -13.69 6.23
N ASN A 170 -12.02 -14.13 5.05
CA ASN A 170 -13.26 -14.88 4.89
C ASN A 170 -13.25 -16.18 5.71
N ALA A 171 -12.16 -16.95 5.66
CA ALA A 171 -12.01 -18.15 6.48
C ALA A 171 -12.00 -17.85 7.98
N ALA A 172 -11.53 -16.68 8.40
CA ALA A 172 -11.64 -16.23 9.79
C ALA A 172 -13.08 -15.90 10.18
N TYR A 173 -13.83 -15.21 9.31
CA TYR A 173 -15.25 -14.94 9.52
C TYR A 173 -16.09 -16.21 9.57
N GLU A 174 -15.86 -17.16 8.67
CA GLU A 174 -16.54 -18.46 8.68
C GLU A 174 -16.32 -19.19 10.00
N ARG A 175 -15.08 -19.25 10.49
CA ARG A 175 -14.77 -19.83 11.82
C ARG A 175 -15.48 -19.10 12.95
N ALA A 176 -15.54 -17.78 12.91
CA ALA A 176 -16.24 -16.98 13.92
C ALA A 176 -17.75 -17.23 13.88
N ILE A 177 -18.33 -17.37 12.69
CA ILE A 177 -19.74 -17.71 12.47
C ILE A 177 -20.03 -19.09 13.06
N SER A 178 -19.25 -20.12 12.71
CA SER A 178 -19.44 -21.47 13.23
C SER A 178 -19.31 -21.55 14.76
N ASN A 179 -18.40 -20.78 15.35
CA ASN A 179 -18.28 -20.67 16.81
C ASN A 179 -19.54 -20.05 17.43
N CYS A 180 -20.07 -18.98 16.83
CA CYS A 180 -21.32 -18.37 17.26
C CYS A 180 -22.51 -19.33 17.10
N GLU A 181 -22.58 -20.09 16.01
CA GLU A 181 -23.60 -21.10 15.77
C GLU A 181 -23.57 -22.20 16.83
N SER A 182 -22.37 -22.71 17.18
CA SER A 182 -22.21 -23.69 18.28
C SER A 182 -22.75 -23.14 19.60
N LYS A 183 -22.38 -21.90 19.95
CA LYS A 183 -22.86 -21.26 21.19
C LYS A 183 -24.37 -21.04 21.19
N ILE A 184 -24.95 -20.71 20.05
CA ILE A 184 -26.41 -20.58 19.92
C ILE A 184 -27.07 -21.95 20.15
N GLN A 185 -26.55 -23.01 19.53
CA GLN A 185 -27.08 -24.37 19.73
C GLN A 185 -26.98 -24.83 21.18
N GLU A 186 -25.84 -24.60 21.85
CA GLU A 186 -25.66 -24.89 23.28
C GLU A 186 -26.71 -24.15 24.13
N LYS A 187 -26.92 -22.85 23.85
CA LYS A 187 -27.90 -22.04 24.57
C LYS A 187 -29.33 -22.50 24.32
N VAL A 188 -29.66 -22.91 23.10
CA VAL A 188 -30.98 -23.49 22.78
C VAL A 188 -31.20 -24.78 23.58
N GLN A 189 -30.21 -25.68 23.63
CA GLN A 189 -30.31 -26.91 24.42
C GLN A 189 -30.45 -26.64 25.92
N GLU A 190 -29.73 -25.65 26.44
CA GLU A 190 -29.85 -25.20 27.84
C GLU A 190 -31.25 -24.65 28.12
N THR A 191 -31.80 -23.81 27.24
CA THR A 191 -33.17 -23.28 27.40
C THR A 191 -34.21 -24.38 27.34
N ASP A 192 -34.05 -25.37 26.45
CA ASP A 192 -34.97 -26.51 26.34
C ASP A 192 -34.93 -27.39 27.59
N LEU A 193 -33.76 -27.54 28.21
CA LEU A 193 -33.59 -28.26 29.47
C LEU A 193 -34.30 -27.53 30.62
N LEU A 194 -34.06 -26.22 30.74
CA LEU A 194 -34.68 -25.39 31.77
C LEU A 194 -36.20 -25.34 31.62
N GLN A 195 -36.71 -25.25 30.39
CA GLN A 195 -38.15 -25.28 30.13
C GLN A 195 -38.78 -26.61 30.54
N ARG A 196 -38.11 -27.75 30.27
CA ARG A 196 -38.56 -29.07 30.75
C ARG A 196 -38.57 -29.15 32.28
N LYS A 197 -37.55 -28.61 32.95
CA LYS A 197 -37.49 -28.57 34.42
C LYS A 197 -38.56 -27.69 35.04
N LEU A 198 -38.86 -26.54 34.42
CA LEU A 198 -39.93 -25.67 34.87
C LEU A 198 -41.28 -26.39 34.79
N LYS A 199 -41.55 -27.07 33.67
CA LYS A 199 -42.77 -27.87 33.51
C LYS A 199 -42.87 -29.00 34.55
N GLU A 200 -41.77 -29.70 34.83
CA GLU A 200 -41.74 -30.73 35.87
C GLU A 200 -42.08 -30.14 37.25
N ILE A 201 -41.59 -28.94 37.58
CA ILE A 201 -41.92 -28.24 38.82
C ILE A 201 -43.40 -27.83 38.84
N ASP A 202 -43.92 -27.29 37.73
CA ASP A 202 -45.33 -26.92 37.61
C ASP A 202 -46.25 -28.14 37.81
N ASP A 203 -45.92 -29.29 37.20
CA ASP A 203 -46.67 -30.55 37.35
C ASP A 203 -46.62 -31.06 38.81
N VAL A 204 -45.46 -30.96 39.48
CA VAL A 204 -45.31 -31.31 40.90
C VAL A 204 -46.10 -30.36 41.80
N GLU A 205 -46.12 -29.06 41.49
CA GLU A 205 -46.89 -28.06 42.23
C GLU A 205 -48.39 -28.35 42.13
N ILE A 206 -48.89 -28.64 40.92
CA ILE A 206 -50.30 -28.99 40.70
C ILE A 206 -50.67 -30.24 41.52
N ASN A 207 -49.86 -31.31 41.45
CA ASN A 207 -50.08 -32.53 42.22
C ASN A 207 -50.08 -32.29 43.76
N LEU A 208 -49.18 -31.46 44.27
CA LEU A 208 -49.15 -31.13 45.70
C LEU A 208 -50.36 -30.29 46.12
N ARG A 209 -50.80 -29.35 45.27
CA ARG A 209 -52.04 -28.58 45.50
C ARG A 209 -53.26 -29.50 45.57
N GLU A 210 -53.38 -30.45 44.65
CA GLU A 210 -54.43 -31.47 44.67
C GLU A 210 -54.38 -32.35 45.93
N GLN A 211 -53.18 -32.77 46.36
CA GLN A 211 -53.03 -33.52 47.62
C GLN A 211 -53.46 -32.71 48.85
N MET A 212 -53.12 -31.42 48.90
CA MET A 212 -53.55 -30.53 49.98
C MET A 212 -55.07 -30.37 50.02
N GLU A 213 -55.72 -30.15 48.87
CA GLU A 213 -57.17 -30.06 48.76
C GLU A 213 -57.86 -31.36 49.19
N ASN A 214 -57.32 -32.51 48.80
CA ASN A 214 -57.83 -33.83 49.21
C ASN A 214 -57.71 -34.05 50.72
N VAL A 215 -56.58 -33.67 51.34
CA VAL A 215 -56.37 -33.76 52.79
C VAL A 215 -57.31 -32.82 53.54
N GLU A 216 -57.54 -31.61 53.02
CA GLU A 216 -58.51 -30.67 53.59
C GLU A 216 -59.95 -31.22 53.50
N ALA A 217 -60.36 -31.77 52.35
CA ALA A 217 -61.66 -32.40 52.19
C ALA A 217 -61.86 -33.60 53.14
N ALA A 218 -60.81 -34.41 53.36
CA ALA A 218 -60.82 -35.50 54.32
C ALA A 218 -60.95 -35.01 55.78
N LYS A 219 -60.21 -33.95 56.16
CA LYS A 219 -60.31 -33.32 57.49
C LYS A 219 -61.68 -32.72 57.75
N VAL A 220 -62.31 -32.08 56.77
CA VAL A 220 -63.68 -31.55 56.90
C VAL A 220 -64.66 -32.71 57.13
N SER A 221 -64.46 -33.84 56.44
CA SER A 221 -65.26 -35.05 56.60
C SER A 221 -65.05 -35.76 57.95
N GLU A 222 -63.84 -35.73 58.51
CA GLU A 222 -63.52 -36.24 59.85
C GLU A 222 -63.98 -35.30 60.97
N SER A 223 -63.87 -33.99 60.79
CA SER A 223 -64.38 -32.97 61.72
C SER A 223 -65.91 -33.05 61.88
N ALA A 224 -66.63 -33.31 60.78
CA ALA A 224 -68.06 -33.59 60.80
C ALA A 224 -68.43 -34.89 61.57
N LYS A 225 -67.49 -35.82 61.74
CA LYS A 225 -67.64 -37.05 62.54
C LYS A 225 -67.07 -36.93 63.96
N SER A 226 -66.19 -35.96 64.22
CA SER A 226 -65.49 -35.76 65.51
C SER A 226 -66.20 -34.80 66.46
N SER A 227 -67.33 -34.18 66.07
CA SER A 227 -68.16 -33.38 66.99
C SER A 227 -68.86 -34.22 68.08
N ASP A 228 -68.63 -35.52 68.13
CA ASP A 228 -69.25 -36.44 69.10
C ASP A 228 -68.24 -37.16 70.02
N LEU A 229 -66.94 -36.80 70.02
CA LEU A 229 -65.93 -37.61 70.74
C LEU A 229 -64.74 -36.86 71.41
N VAL A 230 -64.86 -35.57 71.73
CA VAL A 230 -63.79 -34.82 72.46
C VAL A 230 -64.10 -34.70 73.96
N VAL A 231 -64.18 -35.84 74.64
CA VAL A 231 -63.92 -35.92 76.10
C VAL A 231 -63.15 -37.22 76.33
N LEU A 232 -61.83 -37.23 76.18
CA LEU A 232 -60.95 -37.97 77.09
C LEU A 232 -59.45 -37.82 76.74
N ARG A 233 -58.71 -37.48 77.80
CA ARG A 233 -57.31 -37.82 78.11
C ARG A 233 -56.21 -37.02 77.44
N LYS A 234 -55.08 -36.79 78.09
CA LYS A 234 -54.64 -36.81 79.50
C LYS A 234 -53.17 -36.41 79.36
N GLU A 235 -52.73 -35.50 80.20
CA GLU A 235 -51.32 -35.17 80.39
C GLU A 235 -50.47 -36.45 80.44
N VAL A 236 -49.57 -36.59 79.48
CA VAL A 236 -48.43 -37.50 79.58
C VAL A 236 -47.19 -36.69 79.29
N ARG A 237 -46.50 -36.38 80.39
CA ARG A 237 -45.04 -36.24 80.51
C ARG A 237 -44.28 -36.89 79.34
N GLU A 238 -43.69 -36.07 78.47
CA GLU A 238 -42.60 -36.43 77.56
C GLU A 238 -41.63 -35.24 77.50
N GLY A 239 -40.73 -35.17 78.48
CA GLY A 239 -39.82 -34.04 78.70
C GLY A 239 -38.37 -34.30 78.31
N SER A 240 -38.06 -35.38 77.57
CA SER A 240 -36.68 -35.76 77.25
C SER A 240 -36.40 -35.81 75.75
N ASP A 241 -37.32 -36.35 74.94
CA ASP A 241 -37.16 -36.42 73.47
C ASP A 241 -37.39 -35.07 72.78
N ALA A 242 -38.35 -34.28 73.29
CA ALA A 242 -38.61 -32.92 72.80
C ALA A 242 -37.47 -31.93 73.09
N GLU A 243 -36.70 -32.12 74.17
CA GLU A 243 -35.54 -31.27 74.49
C GLU A 243 -34.33 -31.62 73.62
N ALA A 244 -34.08 -32.91 73.34
CA ALA A 244 -33.04 -33.31 72.38
C ALA A 244 -33.33 -32.80 70.96
N ALA A 245 -34.60 -32.83 70.54
CA ALA A 245 -35.02 -32.25 69.26
C ALA A 245 -34.81 -30.73 69.20
N LYS A 246 -35.08 -29.99 70.28
CA LYS A 246 -34.82 -28.54 70.35
C LYS A 246 -33.33 -28.21 70.26
N VAL A 247 -32.48 -28.98 70.93
CA VAL A 247 -31.01 -28.82 70.84
C VAL A 247 -30.52 -29.07 69.41
N SER A 248 -30.99 -30.13 68.75
CA SER A 248 -30.65 -30.42 67.34
C SER A 248 -31.10 -29.31 66.38
N VAL A 249 -32.27 -28.71 66.62
CA VAL A 249 -32.76 -27.57 65.81
C VAL A 249 -31.93 -26.31 66.06
N LEU A 250 -31.54 -26.04 67.30
CA LEU A 250 -30.67 -24.91 67.64
C LEU A 250 -29.28 -25.04 67.01
N GLU A 251 -28.68 -26.23 67.03
CA GLU A 251 -27.40 -26.49 66.36
C GLU A 251 -27.49 -26.28 64.84
N LYS A 252 -28.57 -26.74 64.20
CA LYS A 252 -28.84 -26.49 62.78
C LYS A 252 -29.01 -25.01 62.47
N LEU A 253 -29.70 -24.27 63.33
CA LEU A 253 -29.86 -22.81 63.20
C LEU A 253 -28.52 -22.08 63.35
N GLU A 254 -27.67 -22.50 64.28
CA GLU A 254 -26.35 -21.92 64.47
C GLU A 254 -25.42 -22.21 63.28
N ALA A 255 -25.48 -23.43 62.72
CA ALA A 255 -24.76 -23.80 61.50
C ALA A 255 -25.21 -22.94 60.30
N LYS A 256 -26.52 -22.76 60.12
CA LYS A 256 -27.07 -21.90 59.06
C LYS A 256 -26.71 -20.43 59.24
N LYS A 257 -26.65 -19.94 60.49
CA LYS A 257 -26.18 -18.59 60.79
C LYS A 257 -24.72 -18.38 60.40
N LYS A 258 -23.85 -19.37 60.66
CA LYS A 258 -22.43 -19.34 60.24
C LYS A 258 -22.29 -19.37 58.72
N GLU A 259 -23.09 -20.19 58.04
CA GLU A 259 -23.13 -20.25 56.56
C GLU A 259 -23.58 -18.92 55.95
N LEU A 260 -24.64 -18.30 56.50
CA LEU A 260 -25.10 -16.98 56.06
C LEU A 260 -24.04 -15.90 56.31
N SER A 261 -23.35 -15.92 57.45
CA SER A 261 -22.23 -15.01 57.72
C SER A 261 -21.09 -15.18 56.71
N SER A 262 -20.77 -16.42 56.33
CA SER A 262 -19.76 -16.69 55.30
C SER A 262 -20.20 -16.19 53.93
N MET A 263 -21.48 -16.34 53.59
CA MET A 263 -22.04 -15.81 52.34
C MET A 263 -22.00 -14.27 52.31
N GLU A 264 -22.33 -13.62 53.43
CA GLU A 264 -22.27 -12.17 53.59
C GLU A 264 -20.84 -11.63 53.35
N GLU A 265 -19.81 -12.29 53.88
CA GLU A 265 -18.42 -11.94 53.63
C GLU A 265 -18.03 -12.04 52.14
N ILE A 266 -18.52 -13.07 51.44
CA ILE A 266 -18.29 -13.25 50.00
C ILE A 266 -18.99 -12.14 49.20
N VAL A 267 -20.22 -11.78 49.56
CA VAL A 267 -20.96 -10.69 48.92
C VAL A 267 -20.21 -9.36 49.11
N GLN A 268 -19.76 -9.05 50.31
CA GLN A 268 -18.98 -7.84 50.58
C GLN A 268 -17.66 -7.79 49.78
N GLU A 269 -16.98 -8.93 49.62
CA GLU A 269 -15.79 -9.03 48.78
C GLU A 269 -16.12 -8.75 47.30
N LEU A 270 -17.22 -9.29 46.79
CA LEU A 270 -17.67 -9.08 45.42
C LEU A 270 -18.09 -7.62 45.18
N GLU A 271 -18.79 -7.00 46.13
CA GLU A 271 -19.14 -5.58 46.07
C GLU A 271 -17.89 -4.69 46.04
N ARG A 272 -16.88 -5.01 46.85
CA ARG A 272 -15.59 -4.29 46.84
C ARG A 272 -14.87 -4.45 45.50
N LYS A 273 -14.84 -5.67 44.94
CA LYS A 273 -14.28 -5.94 43.61
C LYS A 273 -15.05 -5.24 42.49
N TRP A 274 -16.38 -5.18 42.59
CA TRP A 274 -17.24 -4.49 41.64
C TRP A 274 -17.00 -2.98 41.67
N ALA A 275 -16.96 -2.37 42.86
CA ALA A 275 -16.64 -0.96 43.04
C ALA A 275 -15.26 -0.62 42.47
N HIS A 276 -14.24 -1.46 42.73
CA HIS A 276 -12.90 -1.30 42.17
C HIS A 276 -12.88 -1.37 40.63
N THR A 277 -13.65 -2.30 40.06
CA THR A 277 -13.76 -2.46 38.60
C THR A 277 -14.48 -1.26 37.97
N GLN A 278 -15.54 -0.77 38.61
CA GLN A 278 -16.27 0.42 38.19
C GLN A 278 -15.39 1.67 38.23
N GLU A 279 -14.60 1.86 39.30
CA GLU A 279 -13.66 2.98 39.40
C GLU A 279 -12.59 2.91 38.29
N LYS A 280 -12.03 1.72 38.03
CA LYS A 280 -11.10 1.51 36.91
C LYS A 280 -11.73 1.80 35.55
N ALA A 281 -12.99 1.43 35.36
CA ALA A 281 -13.71 1.73 34.12
C ALA A 281 -13.93 3.24 33.94
N LEU A 282 -14.24 3.97 35.02
CA LEU A 282 -14.39 5.43 34.98
C LEU A 282 -13.06 6.17 34.74
N LYS A 283 -11.93 5.60 35.20
CA LYS A 283 -10.58 6.14 34.93
C LYS A 283 -10.11 5.91 33.49
N GLN A 284 -10.71 4.97 32.75
CA GLN A 284 -10.38 4.81 31.34
C GLN A 284 -10.96 5.97 30.51
N PRO A 285 -10.20 6.53 29.56
CA PRO A 285 -10.69 7.59 28.70
C PRO A 285 -11.95 7.12 27.95
N THR A 286 -12.98 7.96 27.95
CA THR A 286 -14.20 7.69 27.21
C THR A 286 -13.90 7.48 25.73
N PRO A 287 -14.70 6.71 24.98
CA PRO A 287 -14.47 6.47 23.55
C PRO A 287 -14.25 7.77 22.76
N ALA A 288 -15.04 8.81 23.03
CA ALA A 288 -14.88 10.13 22.41
C ALA A 288 -13.55 10.82 22.77
N GLN A 289 -13.04 10.63 23.99
CA GLN A 289 -11.72 11.14 24.38
C GLN A 289 -10.59 10.37 23.69
N ARG A 290 -10.70 9.05 23.55
CA ARG A 290 -9.74 8.23 22.79
C ARG A 290 -9.71 8.64 21.33
N GLU A 291 -10.88 8.80 20.71
CA GLU A 291 -11.02 9.29 19.34
C GLU A 291 -10.37 10.67 19.17
N LYS A 292 -10.67 11.62 20.07
CA LYS A 292 -10.03 12.95 20.05
C LYS A 292 -8.50 12.92 20.23
N ILE A 293 -7.96 11.97 20.99
CA ILE A 293 -6.51 11.79 21.14
C ILE A 293 -5.91 11.24 19.85
N LEU A 294 -6.55 10.23 19.24
CA LEU A 294 -6.13 9.66 17.95
C LEU A 294 -6.20 10.70 16.83
N ASP A 295 -7.24 11.51 16.79
CA ASP A 295 -7.37 12.61 15.83
C ASP A 295 -6.22 13.59 15.96
N LYS A 296 -5.87 14.01 17.18
CA LYS A 296 -4.72 14.90 17.41
C LYS A 296 -3.41 14.28 16.92
N GLN A 297 -3.21 12.99 17.16
CA GLN A 297 -2.02 12.27 16.67
C GLN A 297 -2.00 12.22 15.14
N LEU A 298 -3.14 11.95 14.50
CA LEU A 298 -3.28 11.96 13.05
C LEU A 298 -2.97 13.34 12.46
N HIS A 299 -3.53 14.41 13.03
CA HIS A 299 -3.25 15.78 12.57
C HIS A 299 -1.77 16.13 12.72
N SER A 300 -1.13 15.75 13.84
CA SER A 300 0.30 15.97 14.04
C SER A 300 1.16 15.23 13.00
N LEU A 301 0.80 13.99 12.65
CA LEU A 301 1.49 13.23 11.60
C LEU A 301 1.29 13.85 10.21
N ILE A 302 0.08 14.31 9.91
CA ILE A 302 -0.22 15.01 8.66
C ILE A 302 0.62 16.29 8.55
N GLU A 303 0.73 17.06 9.63
CA GLU A 303 1.54 18.27 9.68
C GLU A 303 3.04 17.97 9.50
N GLN A 304 3.56 16.93 10.15
CA GLN A 304 4.94 16.48 9.95
C GLN A 304 5.21 16.03 8.51
N LEU A 305 4.27 15.31 7.89
CA LEU A 305 4.39 14.88 6.50
C LEU A 305 4.32 16.06 5.54
N ALA A 306 3.43 17.02 5.76
CA ALA A 306 3.34 18.24 4.96
C ALA A 306 4.61 19.09 5.08
N ALA A 307 5.14 19.27 6.29
CA ALA A 307 6.40 19.98 6.51
C ALA A 307 7.57 19.30 5.78
N LYS A 308 7.63 17.96 5.80
CA LYS A 308 8.64 17.21 5.05
C LYS A 308 8.47 17.34 3.54
N GLN A 309 7.24 17.28 3.02
CA GLN A 309 6.96 17.44 1.60
C GLN A 309 7.37 18.85 1.12
N VAL A 310 7.04 19.90 1.88
CA VAL A 310 7.46 21.28 1.61
C VAL A 310 8.98 21.42 1.68
N HIS A 311 9.63 20.83 2.67
CA HIS A 311 11.09 20.87 2.76
C HIS A 311 11.75 20.21 1.53
N THR A 312 11.26 19.04 1.09
CA THR A 312 11.79 18.37 -0.10
C THR A 312 11.49 19.11 -1.41
N SER A 313 10.34 19.78 -1.53
CA SER A 313 9.99 20.56 -2.72
C SER A 313 10.75 21.88 -2.81
N CYS A 314 10.95 22.57 -1.69
CA CYS A 314 11.80 23.77 -1.62
C CYS A 314 13.28 23.45 -1.89
N HIS A 315 13.77 22.29 -1.44
CA HIS A 315 15.14 21.84 -1.70
C HIS A 315 15.36 21.39 -3.16
N PHE A 316 14.30 20.96 -3.86
CA PHE A 316 14.36 20.61 -5.29
C PHE A 316 14.19 21.82 -6.23
N ASN A 317 13.57 22.91 -5.76
CA ASN A 317 13.27 24.09 -6.59
C ASN A 317 14.38 25.17 -6.57
N TRP A 318 15.61 24.81 -6.19
CA TRP A 318 16.80 25.66 -6.34
C TRP A 318 17.86 24.96 -7.19
N PRO A 319 17.80 25.18 -8.52
CA PRO A 319 19.01 25.57 -9.22
C PRO A 319 18.67 26.70 -10.21
N GLY A 320 18.93 27.94 -9.81
CA GLY A 320 18.63 29.10 -10.65
C GLY A 320 19.31 30.35 -10.15
N LYS A 321 20.63 30.33 -10.03
CA LYS A 321 21.43 31.56 -9.99
C LYS A 321 21.16 32.32 -11.30
N LEU A 322 20.29 33.32 -11.25
CA LEU A 322 20.28 34.42 -12.20
C LEU A 322 21.65 35.09 -12.12
N LEU A 323 22.44 34.90 -13.17
CA LEU A 323 23.65 35.68 -13.44
C LEU A 323 23.25 37.16 -13.54
N PRO A 324 23.96 38.09 -12.87
CA PRO A 324 23.76 39.51 -13.10
C PRO A 324 24.23 39.85 -14.51
N ASN A 325 23.31 40.43 -15.28
CA ASN A 325 23.50 40.88 -16.65
C ASN A 325 24.44 42.09 -16.64
N ASN A 326 25.72 41.90 -16.95
CA ASN A 326 26.66 42.99 -17.22
C ASN A 326 26.42 43.50 -18.64
N ASN A 327 25.53 44.48 -18.79
CA ASN A 327 25.46 45.36 -19.96
C ASN A 327 24.84 46.69 -19.54
N ALA A 328 25.67 47.53 -18.91
CA ALA A 328 25.47 48.98 -18.83
C ALA A 328 26.75 49.61 -18.26
N LEU A 329 27.74 49.89 -19.12
CA LEU A 329 28.68 51.01 -19.01
C LEU A 329 29.82 50.84 -20.03
N MET A 330 29.64 51.39 -21.24
CA MET A 330 30.59 52.28 -21.93
C MET A 330 30.24 52.37 -23.42
N GLU A 331 29.99 53.61 -23.83
CA GLU A 331 29.95 54.18 -25.20
C GLU A 331 28.80 53.82 -26.15
#